data_AF-A0A384KB89-F1
#
_entry.id   AF-A0A384KB89-F1
#
_cell.length_a   1.000
_cell.length_b   1.000
_cell.length_c   1.000
_cell.angle_alpha   90.00
_cell.angle_beta   90.00
_cell.angle_gamma   90.00
#
_symmetry.space_group_name_H-M   'P 1'
#
loop_
_entity.id
_entity.type
_entity.pdbx_description
1 polymer ?
#
loop_
_entity_poly.entity_id
_entity_poly.type
_entity_poly.pdbx_seq_one_letter_code
_entity_poly.pdbx_strand_id
1 'polypeptide(L)'
;MKKLLLVALFYLLKEQLPAHAEEHICDFTKEKYLLGKNEKEYCVVEAKPFDSVTFICPKKIGAQCFQNVNTEDDISKEKMESSKLAIDELLYGSTLYGDTLLISPTVKQSKTFYCFCNLEMKDMKKYLQKKRLSKEKEKEKENAKKKSTVNVDNLENADEDMEVIVPQKQEDQNLVRALHRVRKIMNIIEREKNKEEEGDDSEKKKEEDKEEEEEEEEEEELVVEEKEEEKDKNKIEKIITKYGVMKVVVSTNHTITKGCDFGNNVVNYFSKPYPIERYGGSKVCRIEAKPGEFVGFKCIYDNTGSVEPHNCFDKVFYEGKETDLQTLMPGYISYGNKKKGKYAFYLKLPHFVQHSYTIRCKCRSTVWQYDDYVFELAVEGGESDVVAKSFHE
;
A
#
# COMPACT_ATOMS: atom_id res chain seq x y z
N MET A 1 -32.88 27.04 -8.03
CA MET A 1 -32.86 25.75 -7.31
C MET A 1 -31.80 24.79 -7.87
N LYS A 2 -31.96 24.09 -9.01
CA LYS A 2 -31.00 23.06 -9.48
C LYS A 2 -29.50 23.46 -9.45
N LYS A 3 -29.14 24.70 -9.83
CA LYS A 3 -27.74 25.19 -9.75
C LYS A 3 -27.21 25.35 -8.31
N LEU A 4 -28.04 25.74 -7.34
CA LEU A 4 -27.63 25.81 -5.93
C LEU A 4 -27.37 24.41 -5.36
N LEU A 5 -28.28 23.48 -5.66
CA LEU A 5 -28.19 22.08 -5.24
C LEU A 5 -26.90 21.41 -5.77
N LEU A 6 -26.52 21.68 -7.02
CA LEU A 6 -25.23 21.24 -7.58
C LEU A 6 -24.02 21.89 -6.88
N VAL A 7 -24.05 23.18 -6.58
CA VAL A 7 -22.95 23.87 -5.88
C VAL A 7 -22.78 23.33 -4.46
N ALA A 8 -23.88 23.14 -3.71
CA ALA A 8 -23.87 22.50 -2.40
C ALA A 8 -23.31 21.08 -2.48
N LEU A 9 -23.77 20.25 -3.42
CA LEU A 9 -23.26 18.89 -3.62
C LEU A 9 -21.74 18.87 -3.92
N PHE A 10 -21.26 19.81 -4.74
CA PHE A 10 -19.81 19.97 -5.00
C PHE A 10 -19.04 20.46 -3.77
N TYR A 11 -19.65 21.27 -2.91
CA TYR A 11 -19.03 21.72 -1.66
C TYR A 11 -18.91 20.56 -0.66
N LEU A 12 -19.99 19.80 -0.47
CA LEU A 12 -20.03 18.59 0.37
C LEU A 12 -19.03 17.53 -0.11
N LEU A 13 -18.96 17.27 -1.42
CA LEU A 13 -17.93 16.38 -2.00
C LEU A 13 -16.51 16.88 -1.74
N LYS A 14 -16.30 18.21 -1.69
CA LYS A 14 -14.98 18.82 -1.44
C LYS A 14 -14.58 18.83 0.03
N GLU A 15 -15.53 18.93 0.95
CA GLU A 15 -15.28 18.79 2.40
C GLU A 15 -15.20 17.33 2.86
N GLN A 16 -15.79 16.39 2.12
CA GLN A 16 -15.58 14.94 2.32
C GLN A 16 -14.25 14.43 1.74
N LEU A 17 -13.56 15.23 0.91
CA LEU A 17 -12.31 14.83 0.23
C LEU A 17 -11.00 14.78 1.05
N PRO A 18 -10.82 15.30 2.28
CA PRO A 18 -9.58 15.16 3.05
C PRO A 18 -9.52 13.84 3.84
N ALA A 19 -10.36 12.86 3.51
CA ALA A 19 -10.58 11.66 4.32
C ALA A 19 -9.57 10.52 4.09
N HIS A 20 -8.80 10.55 2.99
CA HIS A 20 -7.92 9.46 2.55
C HIS A 20 -6.46 9.94 2.38
N ALA A 21 -5.52 9.03 2.62
CA ALA A 21 -4.11 9.21 2.30
C ALA A 21 -3.91 9.60 0.82
N GLU A 22 -3.08 10.60 0.54
CA GLU A 22 -2.63 10.86 -0.83
C GLU A 22 -1.72 9.70 -1.28
N GLU A 23 -1.82 9.25 -2.54
CA GLU A 23 -1.11 8.07 -3.05
C GLU A 23 0.02 8.49 -4.00
N HIS A 24 1.24 8.54 -3.47
CA HIS A 24 2.47 8.85 -4.22
C HIS A 24 3.11 7.56 -4.74
N ILE A 25 3.48 7.52 -6.02
CA ILE A 25 4.03 6.31 -6.66
C ILE A 25 5.31 6.62 -7.43
N CYS A 26 6.43 6.08 -6.95
CA CYS A 26 7.70 6.05 -7.67
C CYS A 26 7.87 4.70 -8.36
N ASP A 27 7.48 4.66 -9.64
CA ASP A 27 7.59 3.47 -10.49
C ASP A 27 8.79 3.56 -11.44
N PHE A 28 9.94 3.06 -11.00
CA PHE A 28 11.18 3.01 -11.78
C PHE A 28 11.14 2.01 -12.94
N THR A 29 10.07 1.24 -13.08
CA THR A 29 9.87 0.37 -14.24
C THR A 29 9.34 1.12 -15.48
N LYS A 30 9.00 2.42 -15.37
CA LYS A 30 8.51 3.23 -16.50
C LYS A 30 9.67 3.60 -17.47
N GLU A 31 9.36 3.64 -18.76
CA GLU A 31 10.32 3.98 -19.84
C GLU A 31 11.08 5.29 -19.59
N LYS A 32 10.44 6.31 -18.99
CA LYS A 32 11.07 7.60 -18.67
C LYS A 32 12.30 7.50 -17.75
N TYR A 33 12.39 6.48 -16.90
CA TYR A 33 13.53 6.25 -16.03
C TYR A 33 14.56 5.31 -16.67
N LEU A 34 14.10 4.22 -17.31
CA LEU A 34 14.99 3.24 -17.96
C LEU A 34 15.76 3.83 -19.15
N LEU A 35 15.09 4.69 -19.94
CA LEU A 35 15.65 5.40 -21.09
C LEU A 35 16.21 6.79 -20.73
N GLY A 36 16.24 7.15 -19.44
CA GLY A 36 16.86 8.37 -18.95
C GLY A 36 18.33 8.45 -19.36
N LYS A 37 18.85 9.66 -19.60
CA LYS A 37 20.25 9.85 -20.03
C LYS A 37 21.21 10.04 -18.85
N ASN A 38 20.69 10.22 -17.65
CA ASN A 38 21.48 10.49 -16.45
C ASN A 38 21.94 9.19 -15.79
N GLU A 39 23.03 9.27 -15.03
CA GLU A 39 23.50 8.20 -14.15
C GLU A 39 22.55 7.99 -12.97
N LYS A 40 22.01 9.08 -12.41
CA LYS A 40 20.95 9.07 -11.40
C LYS A 40 19.65 9.67 -11.96
N GLU A 41 18.56 8.92 -11.86
CA GLU A 41 17.21 9.36 -12.21
C GLU A 41 16.36 9.49 -10.95
N TYR A 42 15.82 10.69 -10.70
CA TYR A 42 15.15 11.01 -9.43
C TYR A 42 13.63 10.87 -9.50
N CYS A 43 13.05 10.36 -8.41
CA CYS A 43 11.63 10.49 -8.08
C CYS A 43 11.53 11.21 -6.73
N VAL A 44 11.17 12.50 -6.76
CA VAL A 44 11.02 13.32 -5.56
C VAL A 44 9.57 13.32 -5.13
N VAL A 45 9.33 13.05 -3.85
CA VAL A 45 8.00 13.01 -3.23
C VAL A 45 8.00 13.97 -2.04
N GLU A 46 7.17 15.02 -2.12
CA GLU A 46 6.88 15.94 -1.02
C GLU A 46 5.61 15.46 -0.33
N ALA A 47 5.76 14.57 0.66
CA ALA A 47 4.66 13.89 1.33
C ALA A 47 4.23 14.59 2.62
N LYS A 48 2.93 14.53 2.91
CA LYS A 48 2.34 14.94 4.18
C LYS A 48 2.21 13.74 5.14
N PRO A 49 2.12 13.98 6.45
CA PRO A 49 1.72 12.96 7.41
C PRO A 49 0.38 12.34 7.04
N PHE A 50 0.27 11.01 7.20
CA PHE A 50 -0.82 10.17 6.68
C PHE A 50 -0.87 9.97 5.16
N ASP A 51 0.06 10.49 4.35
CA ASP A 51 0.18 10.07 2.95
C ASP A 51 0.76 8.65 2.80
N SER A 52 0.52 8.04 1.65
CA SER A 52 1.07 6.75 1.26
C SER A 52 2.09 6.90 0.13
N VAL A 53 3.22 6.20 0.22
CA VAL A 53 4.30 6.22 -0.77
C VAL A 53 4.61 4.80 -1.21
N THR A 54 4.49 4.53 -2.51
CA THR A 54 4.76 3.22 -3.12
C THR A 54 6.03 3.24 -3.96
N PHE A 55 6.94 2.29 -3.72
CA PHE A 55 8.24 2.20 -4.37
C PHE A 55 8.36 0.94 -5.23
N ILE A 56 8.14 1.08 -6.54
CA ILE A 56 8.23 -0.02 -7.50
C ILE A 56 9.58 0.06 -8.22
N CYS A 57 10.41 -0.96 -8.02
CA CYS A 57 11.79 -1.01 -8.50
C CYS A 57 12.14 -2.43 -9.00
N PRO A 58 12.76 -2.60 -10.18
CA PRO A 58 13.21 -3.92 -10.65
C PRO A 58 14.20 -4.62 -9.71
N LYS A 59 15.14 -3.86 -9.13
CA LYS A 59 16.20 -4.38 -8.26
C LYS A 59 16.54 -3.36 -7.17
N LYS A 60 15.92 -3.49 -5.99
CA LYS A 60 16.19 -2.63 -4.82
C LYS A 60 17.64 -2.86 -4.35
N ILE A 61 18.33 -1.79 -3.95
CA ILE A 61 19.69 -1.84 -3.42
C ILE A 61 19.84 -0.96 -2.18
N GLY A 62 20.90 -1.17 -1.39
CA GLY A 62 21.11 -0.47 -0.12
C GLY A 62 20.11 -0.95 0.94
N ALA A 63 19.41 -0.01 1.58
CA ALA A 63 18.39 -0.35 2.57
C ALA A 63 17.21 -1.13 1.95
N GLN A 64 16.67 -2.11 2.69
CA GLN A 64 15.51 -2.90 2.28
C GLN A 64 14.21 -2.07 2.33
N CYS A 65 14.04 -1.14 1.40
CA CYS A 65 12.91 -0.21 1.43
C CYS A 65 11.55 -0.91 1.28
N PHE A 66 10.58 -0.67 2.17
CA PHE A 66 10.56 0.38 3.22
C PHE A 66 10.91 -0.09 4.65
N GLN A 67 11.31 -1.34 4.89
CA GLN A 67 11.64 -1.80 6.24
C GLN A 67 12.80 -1.01 6.86
N ASN A 68 13.80 -0.71 6.04
CA ASN A 68 14.88 0.23 6.31
C ASN A 68 14.97 1.21 5.15
N VAL A 69 15.45 2.42 5.41
CA VAL A 69 15.66 3.50 4.42
C VAL A 69 17.06 4.11 4.60
N ASN A 70 17.52 4.88 3.62
CA ASN A 70 18.78 5.63 3.71
C ASN A 70 18.55 7.10 4.09
N THR A 71 19.42 7.70 4.89
CA THR A 71 19.33 9.12 5.29
C THR A 71 20.22 10.06 4.47
N GLU A 72 21.15 9.54 3.67
CA GLU A 72 22.03 10.29 2.76
C GLU A 72 21.74 9.94 1.28
N ASP A 73 21.91 10.90 0.35
CA ASP A 73 21.81 10.68 -1.11
C ASP A 73 23.16 10.22 -1.69
N ASP A 74 23.64 9.08 -1.21
CA ASP A 74 24.89 8.49 -1.67
C ASP A 74 24.68 7.01 -1.99
N ILE A 75 25.02 6.64 -3.23
CA ILE A 75 24.84 5.31 -3.81
C ILE A 75 26.11 4.44 -3.67
N SER A 76 27.17 4.96 -3.05
CA SER A 76 28.35 4.16 -2.70
C SER A 76 27.98 3.13 -1.63
N LYS A 77 28.52 1.91 -1.76
CA LYS A 77 28.15 0.78 -0.89
C LYS A 77 28.39 1.08 0.61
N GLU A 78 29.48 1.77 0.92
CA GLU A 78 29.82 2.19 2.28
C GLU A 78 28.75 3.11 2.87
N LYS A 79 28.37 4.17 2.13
CA LYS A 79 27.35 5.12 2.57
C LYS A 79 25.94 4.54 2.60
N MET A 80 25.61 3.64 1.69
CA MET A 80 24.33 2.93 1.71
C MET A 80 24.17 2.02 2.95
N GLU A 81 25.25 1.48 3.50
CA GLU A 81 25.17 0.74 4.78
C GLU A 81 25.28 1.68 5.99
N SER A 82 26.12 2.72 5.96
CA SER A 82 26.29 3.64 7.11
C SER A 82 25.11 4.56 7.36
N SER A 83 24.33 4.92 6.33
CA SER A 83 23.15 5.79 6.42
C SER A 83 21.82 5.03 6.57
N LYS A 84 21.88 3.71 6.74
CA LYS A 84 20.74 2.81 6.84
C LYS A 84 20.06 2.93 8.21
N LEU A 85 18.75 3.19 8.21
CA LEU A 85 17.95 3.40 9.41
C LEU A 85 16.60 2.68 9.28
N ALA A 86 16.09 2.12 10.38
CA ALA A 86 14.76 1.50 10.38
C ALA A 86 13.67 2.57 10.20
N ILE A 87 12.63 2.28 9.41
CA ILE A 87 11.59 3.29 9.14
C ILE A 87 10.79 3.69 10.39
N ASP A 88 10.65 2.78 11.35
CA ASP A 88 9.98 3.03 12.63
C ASP A 88 10.83 3.89 13.58
N GLU A 89 12.16 3.93 13.40
CA GLU A 89 13.05 4.83 14.13
C GLU A 89 13.04 6.24 13.52
N LEU A 90 12.95 6.35 12.18
CA LEU A 90 12.90 7.63 11.49
C LEU A 90 11.52 8.32 11.56
N LEU A 91 10.45 7.55 11.32
CA LEU A 91 9.07 7.98 11.21
C LEU A 91 8.15 7.09 12.06
N TYR A 92 8.36 7.17 13.38
CA TYR A 92 7.64 6.37 14.38
C TYR A 92 6.12 6.39 14.19
N GLY A 93 5.52 5.20 14.21
CA GLY A 93 4.09 5.00 13.93
C GLY A 93 3.76 4.83 12.45
N SER A 94 4.73 4.87 11.54
CA SER A 94 4.45 4.50 10.15
C SER A 94 4.12 3.01 10.01
N THR A 95 3.42 2.62 8.94
CA THR A 95 3.05 1.22 8.70
C THR A 95 3.30 0.78 7.25
N LEU A 96 3.62 -0.51 7.07
CA LEU A 96 4.04 -1.07 5.79
C LEU A 96 3.07 -2.14 5.30
N TYR A 97 2.70 -2.08 4.02
CA TYR A 97 1.96 -3.14 3.34
C TYR A 97 2.51 -3.35 1.93
N GLY A 98 3.18 -4.49 1.71
CA GLY A 98 3.88 -4.77 0.46
C GLY A 98 4.99 -3.76 0.17
N ASP A 99 4.92 -3.13 -1.00
CA ASP A 99 5.85 -2.09 -1.47
C ASP A 99 5.38 -0.66 -1.13
N THR A 100 4.44 -0.50 -0.21
CA THR A 100 3.87 0.79 0.21
C THR A 100 4.14 1.08 1.68
N LEU A 101 4.59 2.31 1.94
CA LEU A 101 4.69 2.93 3.26
C LEU A 101 3.51 3.88 3.43
N LEU A 102 2.71 3.70 4.49
CA LEU A 102 1.84 4.76 5.01
C LEU A 102 2.61 5.53 6.09
N ILE A 103 2.79 6.81 5.86
CA ILE A 103 3.51 7.72 6.76
C ILE A 103 2.66 7.94 8.02
N SER A 104 3.31 7.91 9.18
CA SER A 104 2.68 8.24 10.48
C SER A 104 1.84 9.52 10.39
N PRO A 105 0.61 9.57 10.96
CA PRO A 105 -0.17 10.80 11.03
C PRO A 105 0.50 11.89 11.87
N THR A 106 1.41 11.51 12.78
CA THR A 106 2.11 12.39 13.71
C THR A 106 3.61 12.42 13.40
N VAL A 107 4.07 13.48 12.74
CA VAL A 107 5.49 13.66 12.36
C VAL A 107 6.05 14.90 13.05
N LYS A 108 6.78 14.71 14.16
CA LYS A 108 7.22 15.81 15.04
C LYS A 108 8.29 16.72 14.44
N GLN A 109 9.04 16.25 13.45
CA GLN A 109 10.11 16.97 12.76
C GLN A 109 10.10 16.59 11.28
N SER A 110 10.41 17.54 10.39
CA SER A 110 10.58 17.22 8.97
C SER A 110 11.70 16.20 8.80
N LYS A 111 11.46 15.14 8.02
CA LYS A 111 12.44 14.09 7.73
C LYS A 111 12.62 13.99 6.22
N THR A 112 13.83 13.65 5.80
CA THR A 112 14.11 13.25 4.41
C THR A 112 14.76 11.88 4.43
N PHE A 113 14.38 11.01 3.50
CA PHE A 113 15.02 9.73 3.31
C PHE A 113 15.04 9.31 1.84
N TYR A 114 15.84 8.31 1.55
CA TYR A 114 16.18 7.84 0.23
C TYR A 114 15.96 6.33 0.11
N CYS A 115 15.53 5.89 -1.07
CA CYS A 115 15.51 4.50 -1.48
C CYS A 115 16.14 4.37 -2.86
N PHE A 116 17.02 3.37 -3.01
CA PHE A 116 17.84 3.20 -4.20
C PHE A 116 17.39 2.00 -5.02
N CYS A 117 17.44 2.19 -6.33
CA CYS A 117 17.03 1.21 -7.33
C CYS A 117 18.16 1.04 -8.35
N ASN A 118 18.65 -0.18 -8.57
CA ASN A 118 19.51 -0.45 -9.70
C ASN A 118 18.65 -0.63 -10.96
N LEU A 119 18.90 0.19 -11.99
CA LEU A 119 18.20 0.15 -13.29
C LEU A 119 19.02 -0.58 -14.38
N GLU A 120 20.22 -1.02 -14.05
CA GLU A 120 21.06 -1.86 -14.89
C GLU A 120 20.47 -3.27 -14.95
N MET A 121 19.99 -3.64 -16.12
CA MET A 121 19.37 -4.94 -16.41
C MET A 121 20.02 -5.52 -17.66
N LYS A 122 20.52 -6.76 -17.58
CA LYS A 122 21.17 -7.46 -18.71
C LYS A 122 20.32 -7.37 -19.99
N ASP A 123 19.01 -7.62 -19.89
CA ASP A 123 18.06 -7.59 -21.01
C ASP A 123 17.04 -6.42 -20.94
N MET A 124 17.50 -5.16 -20.92
CA MET A 124 16.57 -4.01 -20.91
C MET A 124 15.55 -4.04 -22.08
N LYS A 125 15.97 -4.48 -23.28
CA LYS A 125 15.08 -4.62 -24.46
C LYS A 125 13.98 -5.67 -24.23
N LYS A 126 14.33 -6.86 -23.73
CA LYS A 126 13.38 -7.96 -23.41
C LYS A 126 12.37 -7.54 -22.35
N TYR A 127 12.83 -6.82 -21.32
CA TYR A 127 11.96 -6.26 -20.27
C TYR A 127 10.92 -5.27 -20.85
N LEU A 128 11.38 -4.32 -21.66
CA LEU A 128 10.51 -3.33 -22.31
C LEU A 128 9.52 -4.00 -23.28
N GLN A 129 9.96 -5.01 -24.04
CA GLN A 129 9.11 -5.77 -24.96
C GLN A 129 8.04 -6.57 -24.21
N LYS A 130 8.40 -7.32 -23.17
CA LYS A 130 7.45 -8.05 -22.29
C LYS A 130 6.40 -7.10 -21.69
N LYS A 131 6.80 -5.88 -21.34
CA LYS A 131 5.91 -4.85 -20.78
C LYS A 131 5.02 -4.15 -21.82
N ARG A 132 5.41 -4.09 -23.08
CA ARG A 132 4.54 -3.63 -24.18
C ARG A 132 3.44 -4.66 -24.45
N LEU A 133 3.84 -5.93 -24.60
CA LEU A 133 2.93 -7.07 -24.76
C LEU A 133 1.93 -7.20 -23.61
N SER A 134 2.34 -6.94 -22.35
CA SER A 134 1.40 -6.99 -21.22
C SER A 134 0.36 -5.86 -21.27
N LYS A 135 0.76 -4.63 -21.61
CA LYS A 135 -0.15 -3.49 -21.78
C LYS A 135 -1.13 -3.69 -22.94
N GLU A 136 -0.68 -4.32 -24.03
CA GLU A 136 -1.54 -4.65 -25.18
C GLU A 136 -2.60 -5.66 -24.77
N LYS A 137 -2.21 -6.76 -24.11
CA LYS A 137 -3.15 -7.76 -23.55
C LYS A 137 -4.14 -7.17 -22.54
N GLU A 138 -3.72 -6.19 -21.72
CA GLU A 138 -4.63 -5.47 -20.81
C GLU A 138 -5.66 -4.64 -21.57
N LYS A 139 -5.25 -3.90 -22.61
CA LYS A 139 -6.15 -3.13 -23.48
C LYS A 139 -7.10 -4.04 -24.27
N GLU A 140 -6.63 -5.18 -24.77
CA GLU A 140 -7.47 -6.17 -25.45
C GLU A 140 -8.54 -6.73 -24.52
N LYS A 141 -8.19 -7.10 -23.28
CA LYS A 141 -9.16 -7.54 -22.26
C LYS A 141 -10.17 -6.46 -21.89
N GLU A 142 -9.76 -5.19 -21.84
CA GLU A 142 -10.66 -4.07 -21.58
C GLU A 142 -11.61 -3.79 -22.76
N ASN A 143 -11.10 -3.84 -24.00
CA ASN A 143 -11.90 -3.71 -25.21
C ASN A 143 -12.87 -4.88 -25.42
N ALA A 144 -12.46 -6.11 -25.09
CA ALA A 144 -13.33 -7.29 -25.13
C ALA A 144 -14.49 -7.15 -24.11
N LYS A 145 -14.20 -6.68 -22.89
CA LYS A 145 -15.23 -6.41 -21.88
C LYS A 145 -16.17 -5.25 -22.25
N LYS A 146 -15.69 -4.21 -22.94
CA LYS A 146 -16.57 -3.15 -23.49
C LYS A 146 -17.45 -3.65 -24.65
N LYS A 147 -17.05 -4.69 -25.38
CA LYS A 147 -17.87 -5.32 -26.43
C LYS A 147 -18.89 -6.33 -25.90
N SER A 148 -18.67 -6.94 -24.72
CA SER A 148 -19.59 -7.94 -24.16
C SER A 148 -20.76 -7.36 -23.33
N THR A 149 -20.87 -6.04 -23.21
CA THR A 149 -21.96 -5.36 -22.48
C THR A 149 -23.00 -4.70 -23.39
N VAL A 150 -23.03 -5.05 -24.68
CA VAL A 150 -24.13 -4.70 -25.59
C VAL A 150 -24.77 -5.98 -26.11
N ASN A 151 -25.73 -6.48 -25.33
CA ASN A 151 -26.83 -7.32 -25.80
C ASN A 151 -27.99 -7.11 -24.83
N VAL A 152 -28.84 -6.15 -25.17
CA VAL A 152 -30.23 -6.07 -24.72
C VAL A 152 -31.06 -6.05 -25.99
N ASP A 153 -31.49 -7.24 -26.37
CA ASP A 153 -32.67 -7.62 -27.14
C ASP A 153 -33.25 -6.64 -28.18
N ASN A 154 -33.22 -7.08 -29.43
CA ASN A 154 -34.00 -6.51 -30.54
C ASN A 154 -35.29 -7.32 -30.72
N LEU A 155 -36.45 -6.63 -30.65
CA LEU A 155 -37.80 -6.93 -31.16
C LEU A 155 -38.80 -6.29 -30.16
N GLU A 156 -39.67 -5.34 -30.52
CA GLU A 156 -40.30 -5.07 -31.83
C GLU A 156 -40.58 -3.55 -32.08
N ASN A 157 -40.94 -3.24 -33.33
CA ASN A 157 -41.77 -2.11 -33.81
C ASN A 157 -41.12 -0.75 -34.24
N ALA A 158 -41.16 -0.57 -35.57
CA ALA A 158 -41.65 0.58 -36.34
C ALA A 158 -40.99 1.99 -36.24
N ASP A 159 -40.47 2.42 -37.39
CA ASP A 159 -40.58 3.74 -38.05
C ASP A 159 -40.41 5.04 -37.23
N GLU A 160 -39.28 5.75 -37.42
CA GLU A 160 -39.18 7.01 -38.19
C GLU A 160 -37.78 7.63 -38.07
N ASP A 161 -37.30 8.31 -39.11
CA ASP A 161 -35.91 8.78 -39.23
C ASP A 161 -35.59 10.00 -38.33
N MET A 162 -34.60 9.86 -37.43
CA MET A 162 -33.91 11.03 -36.87
C MET A 162 -32.46 10.70 -36.47
N GLU A 163 -31.48 11.26 -37.21
CA GLU A 163 -30.06 11.19 -36.84
C GLU A 163 -29.76 11.99 -35.57
N VAL A 164 -29.79 11.33 -34.41
CA VAL A 164 -29.30 11.91 -33.15
C VAL A 164 -27.79 11.67 -33.05
N ILE A 165 -27.01 12.73 -33.29
CA ILE A 165 -25.57 12.75 -32.97
C ILE A 165 -25.40 12.61 -31.46
N VAL A 166 -25.15 11.40 -30.98
CA VAL A 166 -24.86 11.12 -29.57
C VAL A 166 -23.48 11.69 -29.22
N PRO A 167 -23.36 12.67 -28.31
CA PRO A 167 -22.06 13.17 -27.89
C PRO A 167 -21.29 12.06 -27.17
N GLN A 168 -20.02 11.86 -27.50
CA GLN A 168 -19.16 10.93 -26.78
C GLN A 168 -19.10 11.34 -25.30
N LYS A 169 -19.73 10.52 -24.45
CA LYS A 169 -19.81 10.74 -23.01
C LYS A 169 -18.39 10.62 -22.44
N GLN A 170 -17.82 11.74 -21.98
CA GLN A 170 -16.55 11.73 -21.26
C GLN A 170 -16.66 10.78 -20.06
N GLU A 171 -15.90 9.69 -20.08
CA GLU A 171 -15.83 8.76 -18.96
C GLU A 171 -15.22 9.48 -17.75
N ASP A 172 -15.94 9.49 -16.63
CA ASP A 172 -15.47 10.11 -15.39
C ASP A 172 -14.18 9.42 -14.93
N GLN A 173 -13.08 10.17 -14.91
CA GLN A 173 -11.76 9.65 -14.53
C GLN A 173 -11.75 9.08 -13.11
N ASN A 174 -12.62 9.55 -12.22
CA ASN A 174 -12.77 9.01 -10.87
C ASN A 174 -13.45 7.65 -10.88
N LEU A 175 -14.46 7.45 -11.73
CA LEU A 175 -15.13 6.16 -11.92
C LEU A 175 -14.16 5.14 -12.53
N VAL A 176 -13.38 5.53 -13.54
CA VAL A 176 -12.33 4.67 -14.12
C VAL A 176 -11.27 4.29 -13.06
N ARG A 177 -10.85 5.25 -12.23
CA ARG A 177 -9.89 5.01 -11.13
C ARG A 177 -10.47 4.10 -10.03
N ALA A 178 -11.76 4.25 -9.70
CA ALA A 178 -12.45 3.38 -8.74
C ALA A 178 -12.60 1.94 -9.28
N LEU A 179 -13.02 1.77 -10.53
CA LEU A 179 -13.14 0.46 -11.19
C LEU A 179 -11.78 -0.26 -11.27
N HIS A 180 -10.68 0.47 -11.52
CA HIS A 180 -9.34 -0.08 -11.48
C HIS A 180 -8.94 -0.57 -10.07
N ARG A 181 -9.32 0.16 -9.00
CA ARG A 181 -9.08 -0.26 -7.61
C ARG A 181 -9.87 -1.53 -7.25
N VAL A 182 -11.16 -1.60 -7.58
CA VAL A 182 -11.99 -2.81 -7.37
C VAL A 182 -11.42 -4.01 -8.12
N ARG A 183 -10.99 -3.83 -9.39
CA ARG A 183 -10.35 -4.88 -10.20
C ARG A 183 -9.04 -5.40 -9.58
N LYS A 184 -8.21 -4.51 -9.00
CA LYS A 184 -6.98 -4.90 -8.29
C LYS A 184 -7.28 -5.76 -7.06
N ILE A 185 -8.34 -5.44 -6.32
CA ILE A 185 -8.77 -6.19 -5.12
C ILE A 185 -9.32 -7.56 -5.51
N MET A 186 -10.18 -7.66 -6.53
CA MET A 186 -10.68 -8.95 -7.02
C MET A 186 -9.56 -9.91 -7.44
N ASN A 187 -8.57 -9.43 -8.20
CA ASN A 187 -7.42 -10.24 -8.62
C ASN A 187 -6.55 -10.74 -7.45
N ILE A 188 -6.65 -10.13 -6.26
CA ILE A 188 -5.97 -10.59 -5.05
C ILE A 188 -6.82 -11.69 -4.38
N ILE A 189 -8.11 -11.45 -4.20
CA ILE A 189 -9.06 -12.42 -3.62
C ILE A 189 -9.08 -13.73 -4.43
N GLU A 190 -9.11 -13.64 -5.77
CA GLU A 190 -9.10 -14.80 -6.67
C GLU A 190 -7.79 -15.60 -6.58
N ARG A 191 -6.65 -14.93 -6.33
CA ARG A 191 -5.36 -15.60 -6.09
C ARG A 191 -5.23 -16.22 -4.70
N GLU A 192 -6.00 -15.77 -3.72
CA GLU A 192 -6.01 -16.36 -2.39
C GLU A 192 -6.98 -17.55 -2.34
N LYS A 193 -8.15 -17.46 -2.98
CA LYS A 193 -9.05 -18.61 -3.17
C LYS A 193 -8.37 -19.79 -3.88
N ASN A 194 -7.67 -19.53 -4.98
CA ASN A 194 -6.96 -20.60 -5.71
C ASN A 194 -5.82 -21.25 -4.89
N LYS A 195 -5.42 -20.68 -3.73
CA LYS A 195 -4.46 -21.28 -2.79
C LYS A 195 -5.13 -21.98 -1.60
N GLU A 196 -6.41 -21.69 -1.36
CA GLU A 196 -7.22 -22.37 -0.35
C GLU A 196 -7.93 -23.60 -0.95
N GLU A 197 -8.19 -23.60 -2.27
CA GLU A 197 -8.70 -24.77 -3.01
C GLU A 197 -7.60 -25.82 -3.33
N GLU A 198 -6.32 -25.44 -3.31
CA GLU A 198 -5.18 -26.37 -3.27
C GLU A 198 -4.87 -26.81 -1.82
N GLY A 199 -5.86 -27.45 -1.19
CA GLY A 199 -5.78 -27.94 0.18
C GLY A 199 -5.04 -29.27 0.34
N ASP A 200 -3.88 -29.22 1.00
CA ASP A 200 -3.43 -30.20 2.00
C ASP A 200 -3.23 -31.68 1.55
N ASP A 201 -2.29 -31.94 0.63
CA ASP A 201 -1.60 -33.26 0.58
C ASP A 201 -0.21 -33.18 -0.08
N SER A 202 0.84 -32.72 0.64
CA SER A 202 2.23 -32.82 0.15
C SER A 202 3.37 -32.78 1.21
N GLU A 203 3.23 -33.43 2.37
CA GLU A 203 4.42 -33.86 3.14
C GLU A 203 5.10 -35.10 2.50
N LYS A 204 5.47 -35.02 1.21
CA LYS A 204 6.35 -36.01 0.56
C LYS A 204 7.02 -35.64 -0.78
N LYS A 205 6.88 -34.42 -1.28
CA LYS A 205 7.61 -33.94 -2.49
C LYS A 205 8.56 -32.78 -2.15
N LYS A 206 9.73 -33.13 -1.59
CA LYS A 206 10.82 -32.17 -1.32
C LYS A 206 12.23 -32.70 -1.67
N GLU A 207 12.31 -33.81 -2.40
CA GLU A 207 13.58 -34.40 -2.84
C GLU A 207 13.65 -34.64 -4.37
N GLU A 208 12.63 -34.29 -5.16
CA GLU A 208 12.67 -34.43 -6.64
C GLU A 208 12.87 -33.08 -7.38
N ASP A 209 12.36 -31.96 -6.87
CA ASP A 209 12.47 -30.63 -7.51
C ASP A 209 13.85 -29.96 -7.27
N LYS A 210 14.93 -30.77 -7.24
CA LYS A 210 16.30 -30.31 -7.01
C LYS A 210 17.34 -30.85 -8.00
N GLU A 211 16.93 -31.72 -8.92
CA GLU A 211 17.79 -32.25 -10.00
C GLU A 211 17.49 -31.61 -11.38
N GLU A 212 16.37 -30.87 -11.54
CA GLU A 212 16.02 -30.20 -12.82
C GLU A 212 16.58 -28.76 -13.00
N GLU A 213 17.36 -28.20 -12.05
CA GLU A 213 18.03 -26.88 -12.22
C GLU A 213 19.57 -26.97 -12.42
N GLU A 214 20.17 -28.19 -12.50
CA GLU A 214 21.61 -28.38 -12.74
C GLU A 214 21.96 -29.06 -14.09
N GLU A 215 21.00 -29.43 -14.95
CA GLU A 215 21.25 -30.06 -16.28
C GLU A 215 21.20 -29.10 -17.51
N GLU A 216 20.97 -27.79 -17.36
CA GLU A 216 20.97 -26.82 -18.49
C GLU A 216 22.31 -26.07 -18.72
N GLU A 217 23.41 -26.39 -18.02
CA GLU A 217 24.73 -25.70 -18.21
C GLU A 217 25.84 -26.52 -18.91
N GLU A 218 25.63 -27.79 -19.32
CA GLU A 218 26.67 -28.60 -20.01
C GLU A 218 26.22 -29.26 -21.34
N GLU A 219 25.70 -28.52 -22.32
CA GLU A 219 25.72 -29.00 -23.73
C GLU A 219 25.68 -27.88 -24.80
N GLU A 220 26.78 -27.12 -24.98
CA GLU A 220 26.98 -26.33 -26.21
C GLU A 220 28.48 -26.08 -26.54
N GLU A 221 29.22 -27.13 -26.89
CA GLU A 221 30.55 -26.99 -27.53
C GLU A 221 30.65 -27.73 -28.88
N LEU A 222 31.23 -27.01 -29.86
CA LEU A 222 31.95 -27.45 -31.07
C LEU A 222 31.27 -27.57 -32.47
N VAL A 223 31.80 -26.71 -33.37
CA VAL A 223 31.85 -26.72 -34.87
C VAL A 223 30.52 -26.68 -35.66
N VAL A 224 30.32 -25.96 -36.77
CA VAL A 224 31.15 -25.19 -37.76
C VAL A 224 30.37 -23.88 -38.12
N GLU A 225 30.79 -22.87 -38.90
CA GLU A 225 31.88 -22.60 -39.87
C GLU A 225 32.25 -21.09 -39.85
N GLU A 226 33.41 -20.70 -40.38
CA GLU A 226 33.83 -19.30 -40.52
C GLU A 226 33.05 -18.53 -41.60
N LYS A 227 32.61 -17.29 -41.31
CA LYS A 227 32.70 -16.18 -42.28
C LYS A 227 33.03 -14.87 -41.58
N GLU A 228 34.27 -14.44 -41.74
CA GLU A 228 34.65 -13.04 -41.54
C GLU A 228 33.89 -12.16 -42.53
N GLU A 229 33.27 -11.07 -42.05
CA GLU A 229 33.38 -9.81 -42.78
C GLU A 229 33.46 -8.64 -41.79
N GLU A 230 34.38 -7.73 -42.09
CA GLU A 230 35.04 -6.87 -41.12
C GLU A 230 34.37 -5.47 -41.03
N LYS A 231 34.59 -4.80 -39.89
CA LYS A 231 34.40 -3.33 -39.68
C LYS A 231 32.96 -2.79 -39.67
N ASP A 232 32.51 -2.41 -38.46
CA ASP A 232 32.75 -1.00 -38.09
C ASP A 232 32.91 -0.74 -36.57
N LYS A 233 34.13 -0.32 -36.23
CA LYS A 233 34.56 0.58 -35.14
C LYS A 233 33.66 0.74 -33.91
N ASN A 234 34.07 0.05 -32.83
CA ASN A 234 34.35 0.64 -31.51
C ASN A 234 33.75 2.04 -31.22
N LYS A 235 32.46 2.08 -30.92
CA LYS A 235 32.03 2.73 -29.67
C LYS A 235 31.74 1.63 -28.67
N ILE A 236 32.69 1.38 -27.77
CA ILE A 236 32.32 0.92 -26.43
C ILE A 236 31.56 2.11 -25.83
N GLU A 237 30.25 2.15 -26.04
CA GLU A 237 29.38 3.01 -25.25
C GLU A 237 29.56 2.55 -23.81
N LYS A 238 30.37 3.31 -23.06
CA LYS A 238 30.64 3.09 -21.64
C LYS A 238 29.30 2.83 -20.99
N ILE A 239 29.09 1.61 -20.48
CA ILE A 239 27.83 1.24 -19.84
C ILE A 239 27.74 2.08 -18.57
N ILE A 240 27.03 3.21 -18.66
CA ILE A 240 26.76 4.07 -17.52
C ILE A 240 25.73 3.31 -16.69
N THR A 241 26.18 2.70 -15.60
CA THR A 241 25.29 2.07 -14.62
C THR A 241 24.29 3.10 -14.15
N LYS A 242 22.99 2.82 -14.33
CA LYS A 242 21.91 3.76 -13.99
C LYS A 242 21.24 3.41 -12.69
N TYR A 243 20.98 4.43 -11.88
CA TYR A 243 20.35 4.31 -10.58
C TYR A 243 19.07 5.15 -10.52
N GLY A 244 18.00 4.55 -10.01
CA GLY A 244 16.80 5.25 -9.62
C GLY A 244 16.91 5.67 -8.15
N VAL A 245 16.73 6.96 -7.87
CA VAL A 245 16.74 7.50 -6.50
C VAL A 245 15.35 8.02 -6.15
N MET A 246 14.65 7.34 -5.25
CA MET A 246 13.46 7.90 -4.63
C MET A 246 13.88 8.77 -3.45
N LYS A 247 13.62 10.07 -3.51
CA LYS A 247 13.79 11.01 -2.40
C LYS A 247 12.41 11.34 -1.84
N VAL A 248 12.18 11.02 -0.56
CA VAL A 248 10.94 11.37 0.14
C VAL A 248 11.26 12.43 1.17
N VAL A 249 10.60 13.58 1.08
CA VAL A 249 10.59 14.63 2.09
C VAL A 249 9.23 14.57 2.77
N VAL A 250 9.21 14.46 4.10
CA VAL A 250 7.98 14.34 4.89
C VAL A 250 7.80 15.58 5.74
N SER A 251 6.70 16.31 5.55
CA SER A 251 6.40 17.52 6.31
C SER A 251 6.03 17.22 7.77
N THR A 252 6.10 18.23 8.63
CA THR A 252 5.67 18.09 10.03
C THR A 252 4.15 18.02 10.17
N ASN A 253 3.69 17.31 11.22
CA ASN A 253 2.38 17.44 11.81
C ASN A 253 2.48 17.14 13.31
N HIS A 254 2.10 18.11 14.14
CA HIS A 254 2.17 17.99 15.60
C HIS A 254 0.93 17.32 16.22
N THR A 255 -0.16 17.21 15.46
CA THR A 255 -1.41 16.53 15.87
C THR A 255 -1.09 15.11 16.36
N ILE A 256 -1.46 14.84 17.61
CA ILE A 256 -1.25 13.55 18.26
C ILE A 256 -2.29 12.56 17.75
N THR A 257 -1.87 11.35 17.40
CA THR A 257 -2.81 10.33 16.91
C THR A 257 -3.66 9.81 18.08
N LYS A 258 -4.99 9.81 17.92
CA LYS A 258 -5.92 9.26 18.92
C LYS A 258 -5.70 7.74 19.00
N GLY A 259 -5.33 7.23 20.16
CA GLY A 259 -4.82 5.86 20.26
C GLY A 259 -3.91 5.55 21.42
N CYS A 260 -3.38 4.33 21.39
CA CYS A 260 -2.51 3.74 22.42
C CYS A 260 -1.13 3.41 21.87
N ASP A 261 -0.08 3.86 22.55
CA ASP A 261 1.30 3.42 22.24
C ASP A 261 1.78 2.54 23.39
N PHE A 262 1.84 1.23 23.14
CA PHE A 262 2.38 0.28 24.12
C PHE A 262 3.92 0.25 24.10
N GLY A 263 4.56 0.84 23.08
CA GLY A 263 6.00 0.87 22.96
C GLY A 263 6.68 1.71 24.05
N ASN A 264 7.96 1.42 24.29
CA ASN A 264 8.79 2.17 25.25
C ASN A 264 9.29 3.50 24.67
N ASN A 265 8.38 4.32 24.10
CA ASN A 265 8.70 5.64 23.57
C ASN A 265 8.24 6.73 24.54
N VAL A 266 9.18 7.60 24.95
CA VAL A 266 8.89 8.75 25.82
C VAL A 266 8.24 9.93 25.09
N VAL A 267 8.09 9.84 23.76
CA VAL A 267 7.53 10.90 22.92
C VAL A 267 6.07 10.62 22.61
N ASN A 268 5.21 11.61 22.88
CA ASN A 268 3.76 11.53 22.68
C ASN A 268 3.37 11.56 21.18
N TYR A 269 3.53 10.43 20.49
CA TYR A 269 3.00 10.20 19.13
C TYR A 269 1.51 9.83 19.16
N PHE A 270 1.10 9.04 20.16
CA PHE A 270 -0.29 8.66 20.43
C PHE A 270 -0.83 9.35 21.69
N SER A 271 -2.15 9.43 21.82
CA SER A 271 -2.83 10.10 22.94
C SER A 271 -2.64 9.42 24.29
N LYS A 272 -2.36 8.11 24.31
CA LYS A 272 -2.14 7.31 25.52
C LYS A 272 -0.83 6.51 25.38
N PRO A 273 0.33 7.12 25.69
CA PRO A 273 1.60 6.39 25.80
C PRO A 273 1.59 5.53 27.07
N TYR A 274 2.07 4.29 26.96
CA TYR A 274 2.02 3.27 28.01
C TYR A 274 3.45 2.84 28.42
N PRO A 275 4.14 3.58 29.30
CA PRO A 275 5.45 3.17 29.81
C PRO A 275 5.30 1.91 30.68
N ILE A 276 5.88 0.81 30.22
CA ILE A 276 5.76 -0.56 30.78
C ILE A 276 6.05 -0.61 32.29
N GLU A 277 6.96 0.22 32.80
CA GLU A 277 7.61 0.03 34.10
C GLU A 277 7.08 0.90 35.25
N ARG A 278 6.20 1.89 35.01
CA ARG A 278 5.98 2.98 36.00
C ARG A 278 4.75 2.92 36.91
N TYR A 279 3.69 2.15 36.61
CA TYR A 279 2.38 2.42 37.23
C TYR A 279 1.55 1.24 37.73
N GLY A 280 1.98 -0.02 37.57
CA GLY A 280 1.14 -1.18 37.97
C GLY A 280 -0.26 -1.18 37.32
N GLY A 281 -0.37 -0.52 36.16
CA GLY A 281 -1.63 -0.25 35.49
C GLY A 281 -2.14 -1.46 34.71
N SER A 282 -3.43 -1.45 34.41
CA SER A 282 -4.04 -2.49 33.56
C SER A 282 -3.36 -2.52 32.18
N LYS A 283 -3.10 -3.73 31.66
CA LYS A 283 -2.66 -3.97 30.28
C LYS A 283 -3.70 -3.53 29.22
N VAL A 284 -4.91 -3.14 29.65
CA VAL A 284 -5.98 -2.65 28.77
C VAL A 284 -5.90 -1.13 28.61
N CYS A 285 -5.60 -0.66 27.39
CA CYS A 285 -5.72 0.73 27.01
C CYS A 285 -7.04 0.98 26.29
N ARG A 286 -7.91 1.79 26.91
CA ARG A 286 -9.24 2.16 26.40
C ARG A 286 -9.21 3.43 25.57
N ILE A 287 -9.85 3.43 24.40
CA ILE A 287 -10.10 4.61 23.57
C ILE A 287 -11.60 4.70 23.29
N GLU A 288 -12.16 5.89 23.42
CA GLU A 288 -13.53 6.23 23.02
C GLU A 288 -13.47 6.96 21.69
N ALA A 289 -14.31 6.59 20.71
CA ALA A 289 -14.28 7.17 19.37
C ALA A 289 -15.65 7.35 18.72
N LYS A 290 -15.76 8.35 17.87
CA LYS A 290 -16.98 8.78 17.18
C LYS A 290 -16.95 8.44 15.69
N PRO A 291 -18.11 8.35 15.01
CA PRO A 291 -18.17 8.14 13.57
C PRO A 291 -17.30 9.15 12.80
N GLY A 292 -16.55 8.67 11.81
CA GLY A 292 -15.61 9.45 11.00
C GLY A 292 -14.24 9.71 11.63
N GLU A 293 -14.03 9.45 12.93
CA GLU A 293 -12.72 9.64 13.56
C GLU A 293 -11.67 8.62 13.09
N PHE A 294 -10.41 8.99 13.28
CA PHE A 294 -9.25 8.15 13.01
C PHE A 294 -8.55 7.77 14.32
N VAL A 295 -8.37 6.47 14.54
CA VAL A 295 -7.72 5.92 15.73
C VAL A 295 -6.65 4.90 15.37
N GLY A 296 -5.79 4.54 16.32
CA GLY A 296 -4.90 3.41 16.16
C GLY A 296 -4.18 2.96 17.42
N PHE A 297 -3.30 1.99 17.27
CA PHE A 297 -2.36 1.58 18.30
C PHE A 297 -1.05 1.08 17.70
N LYS A 298 -0.02 1.03 18.54
CA LYS A 298 1.26 0.40 18.22
C LYS A 298 1.65 -0.55 19.35
N CYS A 299 2.02 -1.77 18.99
CA CYS A 299 2.52 -2.74 19.94
C CYS A 299 3.97 -2.42 20.36
N ILE A 300 4.42 -3.11 21.41
CA ILE A 300 5.82 -3.07 21.86
C ILE A 300 6.73 -3.55 20.72
N TYR A 301 7.93 -2.97 20.67
CA TYR A 301 8.93 -3.32 19.67
C TYR A 301 9.65 -4.62 20.06
N ASP A 302 9.05 -5.76 19.75
CA ASP A 302 9.78 -7.02 19.56
C ASP A 302 9.67 -7.45 18.08
N ASN A 303 10.78 -7.96 17.51
CA ASN A 303 10.78 -8.38 16.10
C ASN A 303 9.96 -9.66 15.85
N THR A 304 9.51 -10.30 16.94
CA THR A 304 8.65 -11.49 17.02
C THR A 304 7.18 -11.17 17.31
N GLY A 305 6.83 -9.91 17.57
CA GLY A 305 5.50 -9.51 18.00
C GLY A 305 4.43 -9.69 16.93
N SER A 306 3.23 -10.06 17.37
CA SER A 306 2.03 -10.23 16.54
C SER A 306 0.82 -9.55 17.15
N VAL A 307 -0.30 -9.57 16.42
CA VAL A 307 -1.58 -9.00 16.88
C VAL A 307 -2.67 -10.06 16.77
N GLU A 308 -3.53 -10.12 17.78
CA GLU A 308 -4.67 -11.02 17.88
C GLU A 308 -5.99 -10.23 17.89
N PRO A 309 -7.00 -10.62 17.09
CA PRO A 309 -6.95 -11.69 16.10
C PRO A 309 -6.03 -11.34 14.93
N HIS A 310 -5.58 -12.36 14.20
CA HIS A 310 -4.77 -12.17 13.01
C HIS A 310 -5.54 -11.31 12.00
N ASN A 311 -4.86 -10.34 11.37
CA ASN A 311 -5.45 -9.29 10.55
C ASN A 311 -6.34 -8.26 11.28
N CYS A 312 -6.17 -7.98 12.58
CA CYS A 312 -6.72 -6.74 13.16
C CYS A 312 -6.33 -5.52 12.28
N PHE A 313 -7.25 -4.64 11.88
CA PHE A 313 -8.66 -4.49 12.30
C PHE A 313 -9.71 -5.26 11.48
N ASP A 314 -9.37 -5.96 10.41
CA ASP A 314 -10.35 -6.64 9.56
C ASP A 314 -11.14 -7.71 10.35
N LYS A 315 -10.46 -8.32 11.33
CA LYS A 315 -11.09 -9.08 12.40
C LYS A 315 -10.82 -8.43 13.75
N VAL A 316 -11.76 -8.56 14.67
CA VAL A 316 -11.67 -8.01 16.04
C VAL A 316 -12.30 -8.95 17.05
N PHE A 317 -11.98 -8.81 18.34
CA PHE A 317 -12.79 -9.40 19.40
C PHE A 317 -13.98 -8.49 19.73
N TYR A 318 -15.19 -8.98 19.53
CA TYR A 318 -16.44 -8.35 19.95
C TYR A 318 -17.21 -9.34 20.84
N GLU A 319 -17.70 -8.89 22.00
CA GLU A 319 -18.35 -9.75 23.02
C GLU A 319 -17.56 -11.02 23.40
N GLY A 320 -16.23 -10.97 23.29
CA GLY A 320 -15.32 -12.09 23.56
C GLY A 320 -15.13 -13.09 22.42
N LYS A 321 -15.70 -12.85 21.23
CA LYS A 321 -15.57 -13.70 20.03
C LYS A 321 -14.85 -12.98 18.90
N GLU A 322 -14.04 -13.70 18.13
CA GLU A 322 -13.50 -13.19 16.87
C GLU A 322 -14.64 -12.93 15.88
N THR A 323 -14.71 -11.69 15.37
CA THR A 323 -15.80 -11.18 14.53
C THR A 323 -15.20 -10.37 13.38
N ASP A 324 -15.76 -10.50 12.17
CA ASP A 324 -15.40 -9.68 11.02
C ASP A 324 -15.92 -8.24 11.21
N LEU A 325 -15.03 -7.25 11.18
CA LEU A 325 -15.38 -5.86 11.45
C LEU A 325 -16.35 -5.27 10.41
N GLN A 326 -16.34 -5.79 9.17
CA GLN A 326 -17.26 -5.36 8.11
C GLN A 326 -18.72 -5.66 8.46
N THR A 327 -18.97 -6.65 9.32
CA THR A 327 -20.33 -7.00 9.81
C THR A 327 -20.85 -6.05 10.90
N LEU A 328 -19.94 -5.41 11.64
CA LEU A 328 -20.28 -4.49 12.73
C LEU A 328 -20.32 -3.03 12.24
N MET A 329 -19.34 -2.63 11.43
CA MET A 329 -19.13 -1.24 11.00
C MET A 329 -18.76 -1.18 9.50
N PRO A 330 -19.69 -1.49 8.58
CA PRO A 330 -19.41 -1.53 7.16
C PRO A 330 -18.89 -0.17 6.64
N GLY A 331 -17.84 -0.21 5.81
CA GLY A 331 -17.22 1.00 5.25
C GLY A 331 -16.13 1.63 6.12
N TYR A 332 -15.67 0.93 7.16
CA TYR A 332 -14.41 1.26 7.83
C TYR A 332 -13.21 1.17 6.86
N ILE A 333 -12.08 1.78 7.24
CA ILE A 333 -10.80 1.60 6.52
C ILE A 333 -9.71 1.27 7.53
N SER A 334 -9.11 0.09 7.40
CA SER A 334 -7.96 -0.36 8.17
C SER A 334 -6.64 -0.07 7.45
N TYR A 335 -5.59 0.22 8.23
CA TYR A 335 -4.20 0.24 7.75
C TYR A 335 -3.32 -0.47 8.76
N GLY A 336 -2.56 -1.47 8.36
CA GLY A 336 -1.70 -2.21 9.28
C GLY A 336 -0.88 -3.28 8.56
N ASN A 337 0.22 -3.69 9.17
CA ASN A 337 1.00 -4.80 8.65
C ASN A 337 0.42 -6.12 9.14
N LYS A 338 -0.37 -6.77 8.27
CA LYS A 338 -1.03 -8.06 8.55
C LYS A 338 -0.11 -9.18 9.04
N LYS A 339 1.21 -9.10 8.82
CA LYS A 339 2.19 -10.15 9.13
C LYS A 339 3.10 -9.85 10.33
N LYS A 340 3.15 -8.62 10.86
CA LYS A 340 4.10 -8.21 11.92
C LYS A 340 3.52 -7.12 12.83
N GLY A 341 3.49 -7.38 14.14
CA GLY A 341 3.04 -6.43 15.17
C GLY A 341 3.92 -5.20 15.37
N LYS A 342 5.12 -5.19 14.76
CA LYS A 342 6.14 -4.12 14.83
C LYS A 342 5.61 -2.72 14.46
N TYR A 343 4.73 -2.65 13.46
CA TYR A 343 4.22 -1.40 12.90
C TYR A 343 2.93 -0.94 13.58
N ALA A 344 2.53 0.31 13.38
CA ALA A 344 1.23 0.77 13.87
C ALA A 344 0.06 0.16 13.07
N PHE A 345 -1.07 0.03 13.77
CA PHE A 345 -2.36 -0.38 13.25
C PHE A 345 -3.32 0.80 13.40
N TYR A 346 -4.04 1.11 12.34
CA TYR A 346 -4.93 2.25 12.24
C TYR A 346 -6.31 1.84 11.73
N LEU A 347 -7.33 2.54 12.24
CA LEU A 347 -8.72 2.39 11.86
C LEU A 347 -9.31 3.78 11.64
N LYS A 348 -9.81 4.03 10.43
CA LYS A 348 -10.75 5.12 10.16
C LYS A 348 -12.16 4.57 10.29
N LEU A 349 -12.94 5.16 11.20
CA LEU A 349 -14.34 4.81 11.38
C LEU A 349 -15.19 5.35 10.23
N PRO A 350 -16.25 4.64 9.79
CA PRO A 350 -17.20 5.18 8.82
C PRO A 350 -17.93 6.40 9.40
N HIS A 351 -18.45 7.26 8.52
CA HIS A 351 -19.18 8.47 8.91
C HIS A 351 -20.58 8.21 9.51
N PHE A 352 -21.04 6.96 9.48
CA PHE A 352 -22.24 6.46 10.14
C PHE A 352 -21.93 5.13 10.82
N VAL A 353 -22.33 4.98 12.08
CA VAL A 353 -22.19 3.74 12.86
C VAL A 353 -23.54 3.42 13.48
N GLN A 354 -24.11 2.25 13.18
CA GLN A 354 -25.51 1.96 13.50
C GLN A 354 -25.79 1.88 15.02
N HIS A 355 -24.88 1.28 15.79
CA HIS A 355 -24.99 1.08 17.23
C HIS A 355 -23.62 1.31 17.90
N SER A 356 -23.59 1.49 19.22
CA SER A 356 -22.30 1.57 19.93
C SER A 356 -21.69 0.18 20.06
N TYR A 357 -20.39 0.04 19.78
CA TYR A 357 -19.65 -1.22 19.82
C TYR A 357 -18.40 -1.10 20.70
N THR A 358 -18.07 -2.15 21.47
CA THR A 358 -16.76 -2.25 22.14
C THR A 358 -15.98 -3.40 21.52
N ILE A 359 -14.98 -3.05 20.70
CA ILE A 359 -14.11 -4.02 20.01
C ILE A 359 -12.72 -4.04 20.66
N ARG A 360 -12.02 -5.17 20.54
CA ARG A 360 -10.66 -5.33 21.08
C ARG A 360 -9.71 -5.97 20.07
N CYS A 361 -8.45 -5.54 20.13
CA CYS A 361 -7.31 -6.29 19.59
C CYS A 361 -6.24 -6.41 20.68
N LYS A 362 -5.37 -7.40 20.58
CA LYS A 362 -4.30 -7.66 21.54
C LYS A 362 -2.94 -7.65 20.86
N CYS A 363 -1.94 -7.08 21.51
CA CYS A 363 -0.54 -7.29 21.17
C CYS A 363 -0.06 -8.59 21.82
N ARG A 364 0.64 -9.42 21.05
CA ARG A 364 1.24 -10.68 21.50
C ARG A 364 2.75 -10.66 21.37
N SER A 365 3.44 -11.16 22.38
CA SER A 365 4.91 -11.21 22.43
C SER A 365 5.42 -12.51 23.05
N THR A 366 6.59 -12.97 22.59
CA THR A 366 7.33 -14.05 23.26
C THR A 366 7.95 -13.61 24.59
N VAL A 367 7.98 -12.30 24.88
CA VAL A 367 8.44 -11.74 26.15
C VAL A 367 7.21 -11.48 27.03
N TRP A 368 7.05 -12.24 28.12
CA TRP A 368 5.88 -12.20 29.00
C TRP A 368 5.52 -10.80 29.57
N GLN A 369 6.53 -9.94 29.73
CA GLN A 369 6.35 -8.55 30.18
C GLN A 369 5.59 -7.72 29.15
N TYR A 370 5.74 -8.05 27.86
CA TYR A 370 5.23 -7.33 26.69
C TYR A 370 4.01 -8.01 26.04
N ASP A 371 3.61 -9.18 26.55
CA ASP A 371 2.46 -9.95 26.05
C ASP A 371 1.11 -9.48 26.62
N ASP A 372 0.00 -9.79 25.95
CA ASP A 372 -1.39 -9.56 26.37
C ASP A 372 -1.75 -8.09 26.69
N TYR A 373 -1.11 -7.13 26.00
CA TYR A 373 -1.59 -5.74 25.98
C TYR A 373 -2.83 -5.64 25.10
N VAL A 374 -3.89 -5.00 25.61
CA VAL A 374 -5.20 -4.95 24.94
C VAL A 374 -5.52 -3.53 24.52
N PHE A 375 -5.69 -3.32 23.21
CA PHE A 375 -6.35 -2.14 22.67
C PHE A 375 -7.87 -2.38 22.74
N GLU A 376 -8.59 -1.59 23.53
CA GLU A 376 -10.05 -1.61 23.63
C GLU A 376 -10.61 -0.30 23.04
N LEU A 377 -11.41 -0.41 21.99
CA LEU A 377 -12.06 0.72 21.33
C LEU A 377 -13.56 0.66 21.57
N ALA A 378 -14.06 1.62 22.33
CA ALA A 378 -15.49 1.91 22.46
C ALA A 378 -15.87 2.91 21.36
N VAL A 379 -16.68 2.47 20.40
CA VAL A 379 -17.21 3.29 19.31
C VAL A 379 -18.63 3.74 19.66
N GLU A 380 -18.90 5.03 19.57
CA GLU A 380 -20.23 5.62 19.70
C GLU A 380 -21.05 5.38 18.42
N GLY A 381 -22.29 4.92 18.55
CA GLY A 381 -23.27 4.89 17.45
C GLY A 381 -23.80 6.29 17.11
N GLY A 382 -24.06 6.54 15.83
CA GLY A 382 -24.61 7.80 15.32
C GLY A 382 -24.05 8.21 13.96
N GLU A 383 -24.24 9.48 13.60
CA GLU A 383 -23.65 10.14 12.44
C GLU A 383 -22.47 11.02 12.86
N SER A 384 -21.48 11.17 11.98
CA SER A 384 -20.35 12.07 12.21
C SER A 384 -20.77 13.54 12.14
N ASP A 385 -20.11 14.42 12.90
CA ASP A 385 -20.36 15.86 12.90
C ASP A 385 -20.32 16.50 11.50
N VAL A 386 -19.52 15.94 10.58
CA VAL A 386 -19.43 16.39 9.17
C VAL A 386 -20.75 16.15 8.45
N VAL A 387 -21.30 14.94 8.56
CA VAL A 387 -22.58 14.57 7.94
C VAL A 387 -23.74 15.30 8.61
N ALA A 388 -23.76 15.36 9.94
CA ALA A 388 -24.82 16.06 10.68
C ALA A 388 -24.93 17.56 10.29
N LYS A 389 -23.79 18.25 10.10
CA LYS A 389 -23.78 19.65 9.64
C LYS A 389 -24.19 19.81 8.17
N SER A 390 -23.87 18.83 7.33
CA SER A 390 -24.15 18.83 5.87
C SER A 390 -25.64 18.93 5.51
N PHE A 391 -26.55 18.67 6.46
CA PHE A 391 -28.01 18.72 6.27
C PHE A 391 -28.70 19.84 7.05
N HIS A 392 -27.94 20.71 7.72
CA HIS A 392 -28.46 21.83 8.50
C HIS A 392 -28.13 23.23 7.90
N GLU A 393 -27.49 23.26 6.74
CA GLU A 393 -27.25 24.44 5.88
C GLU A 393 -28.03 24.34 4.56
#